data_AF-B1M888-F1
#
_entry.id   AF-B1M888-F1
#
_cell.length_a   1.000
_cell.length_b   1.000
_cell.length_c   1.000
_cell.angle_alpha   90.00
_cell.angle_beta   90.00
_cell.angle_gamma   90.00
#
_symmetry.space_group_name_H-M   'P 1'
#
loop_
_entity.id
_entity.type
_entity.pdbx_description
1 polymer ?
#
loop_
_entity_poly.entity_id
_entity_poly.type
_entity_poly.pdbx_seq_one_letter_code
_entity_poly.pdbx_strand_id
1 'polypeptide(L)'
;MEAIRRDLADSCDEEPGLGLEEERLDRLAADHGGAPPGRLDRKVHVRERLRLQHELVPRQDWVQDRKLRVVVLLEGRDSGGKGGVIERITQRLNPRVCRVAALPAPSEHERTRWYFQRYVSHLPLPPRWSGRARPDRGAESGRGVVILSRWRGYSAAMAKRPMTLDLFTTLDIVDDDVSAVVDAYLADPTPGSVAFGDGFRIDPAAAVASHPFARTLIDQPWADAGLRRAAIRAAILLAEPERA
;
A
#
# COMPACT_ATOMS: atom_id res chain seq x y z
N MET A 1 -23.25 29.52 -19.76
CA MET A 1 -22.50 28.31 -20.15
C MET A 1 -21.35 28.63 -21.11
N GLU A 2 -21.48 29.62 -22.00
CA GLU A 2 -20.41 30.04 -22.93
C GLU A 2 -19.30 30.88 -22.26
N ALA A 3 -19.65 31.73 -21.29
CA ALA A 3 -18.68 32.60 -20.61
C ALA A 3 -17.67 31.85 -19.73
N ILE A 4 -18.09 30.75 -19.09
CA ILE A 4 -17.21 29.91 -18.24
C ILE A 4 -16.23 29.08 -19.10
N ARG A 5 -16.63 28.72 -20.32
CA ARG A 5 -15.74 28.05 -21.29
C ARG A 5 -14.69 28.99 -21.87
N ARG A 6 -15.03 30.28 -22.02
CA ARG A 6 -14.08 31.31 -22.50
C ARG A 6 -13.08 31.70 -21.41
N ASP A 7 -13.51 31.86 -20.16
CA ASP A 7 -12.59 32.11 -19.03
C ASP A 7 -11.60 30.96 -18.78
N LEU A 8 -12.02 29.71 -19.02
CA LEU A 8 -11.12 28.55 -18.89
C LEU A 8 -10.09 28.49 -20.03
N ALA A 9 -10.41 29.01 -21.21
CA ALA A 9 -9.49 29.10 -22.34
C ALA A 9 -8.50 30.26 -22.18
N ASP A 10 -8.96 31.42 -21.70
CA ASP A 10 -8.10 32.60 -21.48
C ASP A 10 -7.13 32.40 -20.30
N SER A 11 -7.46 31.53 -19.33
CA SER A 11 -6.54 31.16 -18.24
C SER A 11 -5.37 30.25 -18.67
N CYS A 12 -5.39 29.72 -19.89
CA CYS A 12 -4.32 28.86 -20.42
C CYS A 12 -3.25 29.60 -21.22
N ASP A 13 -3.46 30.87 -21.57
CA ASP A 13 -2.60 31.59 -22.53
C ASP A 13 -1.55 32.52 -21.87
N GLU A 14 -1.49 32.61 -20.54
CA GLU A 14 -0.52 33.48 -19.84
C GLU A 14 0.22 32.74 -18.70
N GLU A 15 0.93 31.66 -19.04
CA GLU A 15 1.98 31.08 -18.18
C GLU A 15 3.35 31.33 -18.84
N PRO A 16 4.12 32.35 -18.40
CA PRO A 16 5.39 32.76 -19.02
C PRO A 16 6.50 31.70 -19.00
N GLY A 17 6.25 30.55 -18.34
CA GLY A 17 7.19 29.43 -18.26
C GLY A 17 7.20 28.51 -19.48
N LEU A 18 6.10 28.42 -20.22
CA LEU A 18 5.96 27.45 -21.32
C LEU A 18 6.87 27.75 -22.51
N GLY A 19 7.06 29.03 -22.87
CA GLY A 19 7.98 29.42 -23.95
C GLY A 19 9.45 29.11 -23.65
N LEU A 20 9.87 29.25 -22.38
CA LEU A 20 11.21 28.85 -21.92
C LEU A 20 11.38 27.33 -21.90
N GLU A 21 10.29 26.60 -21.66
CA GLU A 21 10.25 25.14 -21.69
C GLU A 21 10.28 24.60 -23.12
N GLU A 22 9.62 25.28 -24.07
CA GLU A 22 9.60 24.97 -25.50
C GLU A 22 10.96 25.22 -26.15
N GLU A 23 11.65 26.34 -25.83
CA GLU A 23 13.04 26.54 -26.24
C GLU A 23 14.00 25.51 -25.63
N ARG A 24 13.78 25.09 -24.37
CA ARG A 24 14.54 24.00 -23.74
C ARG A 24 14.29 22.67 -24.42
N LEU A 25 13.04 22.38 -24.80
CA LEU A 25 12.62 21.20 -25.54
C LEU A 25 13.31 21.13 -26.90
N ASP A 26 13.37 22.25 -27.62
CA ASP A 26 14.06 22.34 -28.91
C ASP A 26 15.56 22.14 -28.77
N ARG A 27 16.21 22.71 -27.74
CA ARG A 27 17.64 22.46 -27.45
C ARG A 27 17.94 21.01 -27.09
N LEU A 28 17.07 20.36 -26.31
CA LEU A 28 17.22 18.95 -25.91
C LEU A 28 16.95 17.97 -27.07
N ALA A 29 16.32 18.43 -28.14
CA ALA A 29 15.89 17.61 -29.26
C ALA A 29 16.54 17.97 -30.60
N ALA A 30 17.38 19.00 -30.64
CA ALA A 30 18.26 19.30 -31.78
C ALA A 30 19.37 18.24 -31.94
N ASP A 31 19.63 17.45 -30.90
CA ASP A 31 20.64 16.40 -30.90
C ASP A 31 20.03 15.02 -31.22
N HIS A 32 20.11 14.64 -32.51
CA HIS A 32 20.08 13.27 -33.09
C HIS A 32 18.85 12.80 -33.90
N GLY A 33 19.16 11.96 -34.90
CA GLY A 33 18.28 11.38 -35.91
C GLY A 33 17.21 10.41 -35.38
N GLY A 34 16.25 10.13 -36.27
CA GLY A 34 14.95 9.52 -35.98
C GLY A 34 14.97 8.26 -35.12
N ALA A 35 13.92 8.13 -34.30
CA ALA A 35 13.76 7.02 -33.37
C ALA A 35 13.66 5.65 -34.09
N PRO A 36 14.26 4.58 -33.55
CA PRO A 36 14.09 3.22 -34.07
C PRO A 36 12.62 2.78 -34.01
N PRO A 37 12.19 1.86 -34.90
CA PRO A 37 10.80 1.42 -34.97
C PRO A 37 10.33 0.84 -33.64
N GLY A 38 9.18 1.32 -33.16
CA GLY A 38 8.57 0.91 -31.88
C GLY A 38 8.91 1.81 -30.67
N ARG A 39 9.68 2.89 -30.86
CA ARG A 39 9.99 3.85 -29.80
C ARG A 39 9.40 5.22 -30.14
N LEU A 40 8.73 5.86 -29.18
CA LEU A 40 8.19 7.20 -29.35
C LEU A 40 9.32 8.18 -29.71
N ASP A 41 9.02 9.10 -30.63
CA ASP A 41 9.93 10.19 -30.95
C ASP A 41 10.28 10.97 -29.67
N ARG A 42 11.54 11.35 -29.53
CA ARG A 42 12.04 11.97 -28.30
C ARG A 42 11.35 13.31 -28.03
N LYS A 43 11.06 14.10 -29.06
CA LYS A 43 10.36 15.39 -28.92
C LYS A 43 8.96 15.16 -28.37
N VAL A 44 8.23 14.23 -28.99
CA VAL A 44 6.87 13.86 -28.56
C VAL A 44 6.88 13.35 -27.13
N HIS A 45 7.80 12.45 -26.79
CA HIS A 45 7.91 11.90 -25.44
C HIS A 45 8.16 12.99 -24.38
N VAL A 46 9.09 13.91 -24.60
CA VAL A 46 9.41 14.94 -23.60
C VAL A 46 8.26 15.95 -23.49
N ARG A 47 7.66 16.35 -24.61
CA ARG A 47 6.49 17.24 -24.63
C ARG A 47 5.32 16.66 -23.82
N GLU A 48 4.92 15.43 -24.12
CA GLU A 48 3.80 14.80 -23.41
C GLU A 48 4.13 14.52 -21.95
N ARG A 49 5.39 14.17 -21.63
CA ARG A 49 5.80 14.00 -20.24
C ARG A 49 5.66 15.30 -19.45
N LEU A 50 6.07 16.43 -19.99
CA LEU A 50 5.96 17.74 -19.32
C LEU A 50 4.50 18.15 -19.15
N ARG A 51 3.67 17.96 -20.19
CA ARG A 51 2.23 18.18 -20.12
C ARG A 51 1.59 17.36 -18.99
N LEU A 52 1.86 16.05 -18.95
CA LEU A 52 1.31 15.17 -17.91
C LEU A 52 1.82 15.54 -16.52
N GLN A 53 3.10 15.92 -16.38
CA GLN A 53 3.65 16.40 -15.12
C GLN A 53 2.95 17.68 -14.64
N HIS A 54 2.59 18.58 -15.56
CA HIS A 54 1.80 19.77 -15.23
C HIS A 54 0.39 19.39 -14.78
N GLU A 55 -0.28 18.47 -15.49
CA GLU A 55 -1.61 17.98 -15.12
C GLU A 55 -1.64 17.26 -13.76
N LEU A 56 -0.52 16.68 -13.31
CA LEU A 56 -0.44 16.01 -12.00
C LEU A 56 -0.52 16.98 -10.81
N VAL A 57 -0.12 18.24 -10.97
CA VAL A 57 -0.14 19.24 -9.89
C VAL A 57 -1.56 19.53 -9.39
N PRO A 58 -2.52 19.95 -10.23
CA PRO A 58 -3.90 20.18 -9.76
C PRO A 58 -4.58 18.90 -9.28
N ARG A 59 -4.15 17.72 -9.74
CA ARG A 59 -4.66 16.43 -9.24
C ARG A 59 -4.22 16.15 -7.82
N GLN A 60 -2.98 16.50 -7.48
CA GLN A 60 -2.49 16.41 -6.11
C GLN A 60 -3.29 17.33 -5.18
N ASP A 61 -3.55 18.57 -5.60
CA ASP A 61 -4.29 19.55 -4.80
C ASP A 61 -5.74 19.08 -4.58
N TRP A 62 -6.37 18.54 -5.62
CA TRP A 62 -7.70 17.92 -5.51
C TRP A 62 -7.74 16.76 -4.49
N VAL A 63 -6.70 15.92 -4.45
CA VAL A 63 -6.59 14.83 -3.45
C VAL A 63 -6.52 15.39 -2.03
N GLN A 64 -5.81 16.50 -1.82
CA GLN A 64 -5.76 17.17 -0.52
C GLN A 64 -7.10 17.78 -0.12
N ASP A 65 -7.72 18.52 -1.03
CA ASP A 65 -9.00 19.21 -0.80
C ASP A 65 -10.11 18.23 -0.44
N ARG A 66 -10.15 17.11 -1.17
CA ARG A 66 -11.09 16.01 -0.92
C ARG A 66 -10.67 15.11 0.24
N LYS A 67 -9.52 15.37 0.88
CA LYS A 67 -8.96 14.59 1.99
C LYS A 67 -8.83 13.10 1.65
N LEU A 68 -8.49 12.81 0.40
CA LEU A 68 -8.32 11.46 -0.10
C LEU A 68 -6.93 10.93 0.24
N ARG A 69 -6.80 9.61 0.13
CA ARG A 69 -5.59 8.85 0.44
C ARG A 69 -5.33 7.93 -0.74
N VAL A 70 -4.20 8.14 -1.41
CA VAL A 70 -3.86 7.42 -2.64
C VAL A 70 -2.57 6.66 -2.41
N VAL A 71 -2.56 5.38 -2.78
CA VAL A 71 -1.37 4.53 -2.77
C VAL A 71 -1.11 4.07 -4.19
N VAL A 72 0.11 4.32 -4.68
CA VAL A 72 0.57 3.87 -5.98
C VAL A 72 1.64 2.81 -5.76
N LEU A 73 1.35 1.58 -6.18
CA LEU A 73 2.29 0.46 -6.08
C LEU A 73 3.03 0.28 -7.41
N LEU A 74 4.36 0.35 -7.38
CA LEU A 74 5.19 0.19 -8.58
C LEU A 74 5.99 -1.11 -8.51
N GLU A 75 5.53 -2.09 -9.28
CA GLU A 75 6.12 -3.42 -9.42
C GLU A 75 6.87 -3.61 -10.74
N GLY A 76 7.79 -4.57 -10.75
CA GLY A 76 8.55 -4.93 -11.94
C GLY A 76 9.92 -5.53 -11.64
N ARG A 77 10.65 -5.96 -12.67
CA ARG A 77 11.99 -6.54 -12.52
C ARG A 77 13.02 -5.51 -12.04
N ASP A 78 14.12 -5.99 -11.46
CA ASP A 78 15.29 -5.16 -11.23
C ASP A 78 15.76 -4.58 -12.57
N SER A 79 16.11 -3.30 -12.60
CA SER A 79 16.43 -2.52 -13.80
C SER A 79 15.27 -2.25 -14.79
N GLY A 80 14.02 -2.55 -14.45
CA GLY A 80 12.84 -2.24 -15.29
C GLY A 80 12.45 -0.76 -15.40
N GLY A 81 13.28 0.18 -14.92
CA GLY A 81 13.01 1.62 -15.02
C GLY A 81 12.10 2.22 -13.95
N LYS A 82 11.71 1.46 -12.92
CA LYS A 82 10.83 1.91 -11.82
C LYS A 82 11.33 3.21 -11.15
N GLY A 83 12.64 3.30 -10.89
CA GLY A 83 13.27 4.48 -10.29
C GLY A 83 13.07 5.73 -11.14
N GLY A 84 13.29 5.62 -12.46
CA GLY A 84 13.07 6.73 -13.38
C GLY A 84 11.60 7.16 -13.43
N VAL A 85 10.66 6.22 -13.42
CA VAL A 85 9.21 6.54 -13.37
C VAL A 85 8.86 7.31 -12.10
N ILE A 86 9.33 6.86 -10.92
CA ILE A 86 9.10 7.54 -9.64
C ILE A 86 9.67 8.95 -9.69
N GLU A 87 10.90 9.10 -10.17
CA GLU A 87 11.57 10.39 -10.29
C GLU A 87 10.74 11.33 -11.19
N ARG A 88 10.26 10.86 -12.35
CA ARG A 88 9.43 11.68 -13.24
C ARG A 88 8.08 12.05 -12.62
N ILE A 89 7.44 11.16 -11.88
CA ILE A 89 6.16 11.48 -11.22
C ILE A 89 6.38 12.52 -10.11
N THR A 90 7.43 12.35 -9.30
CA THR A 90 7.67 13.18 -8.12
C THR A 90 8.33 14.52 -8.41
N GLN A 91 8.98 14.69 -9.56
CA GLN A 91 9.73 15.90 -9.95
C GLN A 91 8.94 17.23 -9.83
N ARG A 92 7.63 17.24 -10.11
CA ARG A 92 6.78 18.45 -10.02
C ARG A 92 5.78 18.42 -8.86
N LEU A 93 5.77 17.36 -8.05
CA LEU A 93 4.84 17.20 -6.94
C LEU A 93 5.42 17.75 -5.65
N ASN A 94 4.54 18.23 -4.75
CA ASN A 94 4.96 18.73 -3.45
C ASN A 94 5.38 17.55 -2.55
N PRO A 95 6.63 17.51 -2.04
CA PRO A 95 7.15 16.38 -1.27
C PRO A 95 6.48 16.17 0.09
N ARG A 96 5.76 17.19 0.61
CA ARG A 96 4.98 17.04 1.85
C ARG A 96 3.75 16.13 1.66
N VAL A 97 3.27 16.08 0.42
CA VAL A 97 2.00 15.49 -0.02
C VAL A 97 2.25 14.16 -0.70
N CYS A 98 3.20 14.15 -1.64
CA CYS A 98 3.61 12.96 -2.36
C CYS A 98 4.90 12.42 -1.73
N ARG A 99 4.82 11.27 -1.07
CA ARG A 99 5.97 10.62 -0.42
C ARG A 99 6.31 9.34 -1.14
N VAL A 100 7.60 9.06 -1.23
CA VAL A 100 8.12 7.80 -1.78
C VAL A 100 8.60 6.94 -0.63
N ALA A 101 8.11 5.70 -0.57
CA ALA A 101 8.61 4.68 0.34
C ALA A 101 9.34 3.61 -0.48
N ALA A 102 10.66 3.57 -0.29
CA ALA A 102 11.55 2.58 -0.87
C ALA A 102 12.17 1.76 0.28
N LEU A 103 11.57 0.62 0.60
CA LEU A 103 12.02 -0.21 1.71
C LEU A 103 13.24 -1.05 1.30
N PRO A 104 14.29 -1.13 2.15
CA PRO A 104 15.39 -2.05 1.94
C PRO A 104 14.94 -3.50 2.15
N ALA A 105 15.86 -4.45 1.92
CA ALA A 105 15.64 -5.84 2.33
C ALA A 105 15.23 -5.89 3.81
N PRO A 106 14.30 -6.80 4.19
CA PRO A 106 13.84 -6.88 5.57
C PRO A 106 15.00 -7.26 6.50
N SER A 107 15.14 -6.52 7.59
CA SER A 107 16.07 -6.82 8.69
C SER A 107 15.67 -8.10 9.41
N GLU A 108 16.60 -8.71 10.17
CA GLU A 108 16.33 -9.95 10.91
C GLU A 108 15.12 -9.84 11.85
N HIS A 109 14.94 -8.68 12.49
CA HIS A 109 13.79 -8.37 13.34
C HIS A 109 12.48 -8.18 12.56
N GLU A 110 12.53 -7.69 11.32
CA GLU A 110 11.33 -7.57 10.47
C GLU A 110 10.91 -8.93 9.90
N ARG A 111 11.85 -9.87 9.73
CA ARG A 111 11.58 -11.23 9.24
C ARG A 111 10.88 -12.12 10.26
N THR A 112 10.94 -11.77 11.55
CA THR A 112 10.24 -12.46 12.63
C THR A 112 8.89 -11.83 12.96
N ARG A 113 8.53 -10.73 12.30
CA ARG A 113 7.25 -10.03 12.49
C ARG A 113 6.35 -10.25 11.28
N TRP A 114 5.07 -9.91 11.45
CA TRP A 114 4.10 -9.91 10.37
C TRP A 114 4.59 -9.09 9.18
N TYR A 115 4.60 -9.70 7.98
CA TYR A 115 5.17 -9.10 6.78
C TYR A 115 4.63 -7.71 6.45
N PHE A 116 3.32 -7.53 6.55
CA PHE A 116 2.68 -6.27 6.19
C PHE A 116 2.96 -5.15 7.21
N GLN A 117 3.42 -5.49 8.42
CA GLN A 117 3.68 -4.50 9.47
C GLN A 117 4.68 -3.42 9.03
N ARG A 118 5.70 -3.80 8.25
CA ARG A 118 6.68 -2.83 7.72
C ARG A 118 6.07 -1.87 6.70
N TYR A 119 5.08 -2.31 5.92
CA TYR A 119 4.42 -1.51 4.89
C TYR A 119 3.31 -0.61 5.46
N VAL A 120 2.57 -1.10 6.48
CA VAL A 120 1.46 -0.35 7.11
C VAL A 120 1.92 1.00 7.65
N SER A 121 3.14 1.08 8.17
CA SER A 121 3.74 2.33 8.67
C SER A 121 3.90 3.42 7.60
N HIS A 122 3.93 3.04 6.31
CA HIS A 122 4.05 3.97 5.18
C HIS A 122 2.70 4.33 4.56
N LEU A 123 1.61 3.64 4.91
CA LEU A 123 0.30 3.95 4.35
C LEU A 123 -0.19 5.31 4.88
N PRO A 124 -1.02 6.04 4.10
CA PRO A 124 -1.66 7.25 4.60
C PRO A 124 -2.65 6.90 5.72
N LEU A 125 -2.19 6.96 6.97
CA LEU A 125 -3.01 6.63 8.13
C LEU A 125 -4.01 7.75 8.43
N PRO A 126 -5.22 7.44 8.92
CA PRO A 126 -6.09 8.47 9.46
C PRO A 126 -5.38 9.19 10.61
N PRO A 127 -5.67 10.49 10.85
CA PRO A 127 -5.15 11.18 12.01
C PRO A 127 -5.50 10.37 13.25
N ARG A 128 -4.48 10.01 14.03
CA ARG A 128 -4.67 9.24 15.25
C ARG A 128 -5.60 10.03 16.17
N TRP A 129 -6.76 9.47 16.49
CA TRP A 129 -7.61 10.01 17.55
C TRP A 129 -6.93 9.75 18.89
N SER A 130 -5.98 10.62 19.26
CA SER A 130 -5.66 10.80 20.67
C SER A 130 -6.73 11.72 21.21
N GLY A 131 -7.54 11.29 22.19
CA GLY A 131 -8.55 12.10 22.88
C GLY A 131 -8.02 13.35 23.61
N ARG A 132 -6.86 13.85 23.22
CA ARG A 132 -6.23 15.11 23.61
C ARG A 132 -5.65 15.72 22.33
N ALA A 133 -6.28 16.79 21.84
CA ALA A 133 -5.76 17.56 20.71
C ALA A 133 -4.45 18.21 21.15
N ARG A 134 -3.31 17.79 20.56
CA ARG A 134 -2.09 18.59 20.58
C ARG A 134 -2.06 19.44 19.30
N PRO A 135 -2.00 20.78 19.38
CA PRO A 135 -2.17 21.65 18.20
C PRO A 135 -0.90 21.82 17.35
N ASP A 136 0.22 21.19 17.72
CA ASP A 136 1.56 21.65 17.37
C ASP A 136 2.43 20.65 16.59
N ARG A 137 1.92 19.46 16.25
CA ARG A 137 2.55 18.59 15.24
C ARG A 137 1.68 18.54 13.99
N GLY A 138 2.19 19.15 12.92
CA GLY A 138 1.53 19.33 11.63
C GLY A 138 0.59 18.19 11.25
N ALA A 139 -0.70 18.51 11.17
CA ALA A 139 -1.81 17.62 10.83
C ALA A 139 -1.80 17.13 9.36
N GLU A 140 -0.63 17.13 8.72
CA GLU A 140 -0.40 16.73 7.32
C GLU A 140 0.13 15.29 7.20
N SER A 141 0.45 14.62 8.31
CA SER A 141 1.18 13.34 8.25
C SER A 141 0.40 12.17 7.64
N GLY A 142 -0.94 12.27 7.53
CA GLY A 142 -1.81 11.19 7.06
C GLY A 142 -2.54 11.44 5.73
N ARG A 143 -2.36 12.60 5.11
CA ARG A 143 -3.03 13.00 3.87
C ARG A 143 -2.02 13.06 2.73
N GLY A 144 -2.40 12.54 1.56
CA GLY A 144 -1.55 12.61 0.38
C GLY A 144 -1.39 11.30 -0.38
N VAL A 145 -0.39 11.30 -1.26
CA VAL A 145 -0.06 10.22 -2.18
C VAL A 145 1.17 9.50 -1.65
N VAL A 146 1.11 8.17 -1.51
CA VAL A 146 2.27 7.35 -1.17
C VAL A 146 2.61 6.48 -2.36
N ILE A 147 3.84 6.61 -2.87
CA ILE A 147 4.37 5.74 -3.90
C ILE A 147 5.24 4.69 -3.21
N LEU A 148 4.79 3.44 -3.26
CA LEU A 148 5.55 2.29 -2.78
C LEU A 148 6.37 1.74 -3.94
N SER A 149 7.68 1.88 -3.83
CA SER A 149 8.63 1.29 -4.76
C SER A 149 9.30 0.09 -4.10
N ARG A 150 9.26 -1.06 -4.77
CA ARG A 150 9.81 -2.33 -4.28
C ARG A 150 8.93 -3.01 -3.23
N TRP A 151 7.77 -3.53 -3.66
CA TRP A 151 7.13 -4.62 -2.94
C TRP A 151 7.81 -5.91 -3.40
N ARG A 152 8.47 -6.61 -2.49
CA ARG A 152 8.78 -8.00 -2.78
C ARG A 152 7.46 -8.75 -2.61
N GLY A 153 7.12 -9.65 -3.54
CA GLY A 153 6.10 -10.64 -3.22
C GLY A 153 6.49 -11.32 -1.90
N TYR A 154 5.52 -11.53 -1.03
CA TYR A 154 5.76 -12.33 0.17
C TYR A 154 6.26 -13.71 -0.25
N SER A 155 7.26 -14.24 0.45
CA SER A 155 7.68 -15.63 0.32
C SER A 155 7.72 -16.22 1.72
N ALA A 156 6.83 -17.18 2.01
CA ALA A 156 6.81 -17.84 3.32
C ALA A 156 8.15 -18.50 3.66
N ALA A 157 8.95 -18.85 2.65
CA ALA A 157 10.31 -19.36 2.81
C ALA A 157 11.26 -18.37 3.53
N MET A 158 10.90 -17.09 3.65
CA MET A 158 11.72 -16.08 4.33
C MET A 158 11.47 -15.97 5.83
N ALA A 159 10.36 -16.50 6.36
CA ALA A 159 9.96 -16.42 7.76
C ALA A 159 10.32 -17.72 8.50
N LYS A 160 11.04 -17.60 9.63
CA LYS A 160 11.46 -18.75 10.45
C LYS A 160 10.27 -19.39 11.20
N ARG A 161 9.21 -18.60 11.43
CA ARG A 161 7.89 -19.00 11.93
C ARG A 161 6.84 -18.21 11.13
N PRO A 162 6.27 -18.76 10.06
CA PRO A 162 5.28 -18.06 9.25
C PRO A 162 3.98 -17.90 10.06
N MET A 163 3.29 -16.77 9.90
CA MET A 163 1.94 -16.59 10.45
C MET A 163 0.89 -17.27 9.57
N THR A 164 -0.31 -17.51 10.07
CA THR A 164 -1.42 -18.02 9.25
C THR A 164 -1.65 -17.18 7.98
N LEU A 165 -1.69 -15.85 8.09
CA LEU A 165 -1.84 -14.95 6.94
C LEU A 165 -0.74 -15.11 5.88
N ASP A 166 0.43 -15.56 6.29
CA ASP A 166 1.56 -15.77 5.40
C ASP A 166 1.34 -17.01 4.52
N LEU A 167 0.69 -18.06 5.06
CA LEU A 167 0.42 -19.31 4.34
C LEU A 167 -0.60 -19.13 3.20
N PHE A 168 -1.50 -18.16 3.30
CA PHE A 168 -2.42 -17.81 2.21
C PHE A 168 -1.70 -17.34 0.95
N THR A 169 -0.56 -16.69 1.11
CA THR A 169 0.19 -16.14 -0.02
C THR A 169 1.02 -17.20 -0.74
N THR A 170 1.36 -18.29 -0.06
CA THR A 170 2.00 -19.48 -0.64
C THR A 170 1.01 -20.54 -1.09
N LEU A 171 -0.28 -20.34 -0.82
CA LEU A 171 -1.35 -21.30 -1.09
C LEU A 171 -1.17 -22.62 -0.31
N ASP A 172 -0.43 -22.58 0.81
CA ASP A 172 -0.30 -23.74 1.71
C ASP A 172 -1.58 -23.97 2.54
N ILE A 173 -2.42 -22.93 2.63
CA ILE A 173 -3.75 -22.97 3.24
C ILE A 173 -4.76 -22.21 2.36
N VAL A 174 -6.02 -22.59 2.46
CA VAL A 174 -7.17 -21.89 1.86
C VAL A 174 -8.13 -21.37 2.93
N ASP A 175 -9.12 -20.58 2.53
CA ASP A 175 -10.10 -19.99 3.45
C ASP A 175 -10.92 -21.05 4.20
N ASP A 176 -11.17 -22.17 3.52
CA ASP A 176 -11.91 -23.31 4.05
C ASP A 176 -11.15 -23.96 5.21
N ASP A 177 -9.80 -23.99 5.18
CA ASP A 177 -8.99 -24.51 6.29
C ASP A 177 -9.14 -23.64 7.54
N VAL A 178 -9.12 -22.31 7.38
CA VAL A 178 -9.36 -21.38 8.48
C VAL A 178 -10.77 -21.54 9.03
N SER A 179 -11.76 -21.67 8.14
CA SER A 179 -13.15 -21.86 8.53
C SER A 179 -13.34 -23.17 9.31
N ALA A 180 -12.71 -24.27 8.87
CA ALA A 180 -12.75 -25.55 9.56
C ALA A 180 -12.16 -25.48 10.98
N VAL A 181 -11.04 -24.76 11.17
CA VAL A 181 -10.44 -24.57 12.51
C VAL A 181 -11.34 -23.70 13.40
N VAL A 182 -11.95 -22.64 12.85
CA VAL A 182 -12.91 -21.80 13.58
C VAL A 182 -14.12 -22.63 14.03
N ASP A 183 -14.67 -23.45 13.14
CA ASP A 183 -15.80 -24.33 13.41
C ASP A 183 -15.46 -25.39 14.47
N ALA A 184 -14.28 -26.00 14.37
CA ALA A 184 -13.80 -26.95 15.36
C ALA A 184 -13.68 -26.31 16.76
N TYR A 185 -13.12 -25.11 16.86
CA TYR A 185 -13.00 -24.39 18.13
C TYR A 185 -14.35 -23.95 18.72
N LEU A 186 -15.31 -23.56 17.87
CA LEU A 186 -16.66 -23.21 18.33
C LEU A 186 -17.44 -24.44 18.81
N ALA A 187 -17.21 -25.61 18.22
CA ALA A 187 -17.82 -26.87 18.64
C ALA A 187 -17.22 -27.40 19.95
N ASP A 188 -15.89 -27.31 20.08
CA ASP A 188 -15.14 -27.69 21.27
C ASP A 188 -13.99 -26.69 21.48
N PRO A 189 -14.04 -25.81 22.50
CA PRO A 189 -12.98 -24.83 22.78
C PRO A 189 -11.71 -25.43 23.40
N THR A 190 -11.71 -26.74 23.64
CA THR A 190 -10.68 -27.45 24.39
C THR A 190 -9.51 -28.05 23.58
N PRO A 191 -9.32 -27.93 22.25
CA PRO A 191 -8.38 -28.81 21.57
C PRO A 191 -6.99 -28.19 21.47
N GLY A 192 -5.98 -29.02 21.74
CA GLY A 192 -4.59 -28.75 21.38
C GLY A 192 -4.38 -28.75 19.87
N SER A 193 -3.11 -28.68 19.45
CA SER A 193 -2.67 -28.61 18.05
C SER A 193 -3.51 -29.47 17.08
N VAL A 194 -4.23 -28.83 16.14
CA VAL A 194 -5.02 -29.45 15.06
C VAL A 194 -4.32 -29.30 13.71
N ALA A 195 -4.67 -30.13 12.72
CA ALA A 195 -4.15 -30.00 11.36
C ALA A 195 -4.61 -28.67 10.72
N PHE A 196 -3.74 -28.07 9.90
CA PHE A 196 -3.99 -26.79 9.26
C PHE A 196 -3.38 -26.74 7.85
N GLY A 197 -4.22 -26.96 6.83
CA GLY A 197 -3.77 -27.12 5.44
C GLY A 197 -2.66 -28.17 5.27
N ASP A 198 -1.77 -27.95 4.29
CA ASP A 198 -0.74 -28.91 3.92
C ASP A 198 0.55 -28.71 4.73
N GLY A 199 0.78 -29.61 5.70
CA GLY A 199 2.04 -29.67 6.45
C GLY A 199 2.16 -28.68 7.61
N PHE A 200 1.05 -28.09 8.06
CA PHE A 200 1.03 -27.25 9.25
C PHE A 200 0.01 -27.74 10.29
N ARG A 201 0.23 -27.30 11.53
CA ARG A 201 -0.68 -27.48 12.66
C ARG A 201 -0.86 -26.16 13.40
N ILE A 202 -2.03 -25.96 13.99
CA ILE A 202 -2.34 -24.76 14.75
C ILE A 202 -3.06 -25.14 16.04
N ASP A 203 -2.75 -24.44 17.14
CA ASP A 203 -3.51 -24.53 18.38
C ASP A 203 -4.50 -23.35 18.45
N PRO A 204 -5.80 -23.57 18.18
CA PRO A 204 -6.79 -22.50 18.17
C PRO A 204 -7.04 -21.93 19.58
N ALA A 205 -6.92 -22.74 20.63
CA ALA A 205 -7.08 -22.27 22.00
C ALA A 205 -5.95 -21.33 22.40
N ALA A 206 -4.71 -21.67 22.06
CA ALA A 206 -3.54 -20.81 22.25
C ALA A 206 -3.63 -19.53 21.41
N ALA A 207 -4.10 -19.62 20.16
CA ALA A 207 -4.31 -18.46 19.29
C ALA A 207 -5.34 -17.47 19.88
N VAL A 208 -6.48 -17.99 20.34
CA VAL A 208 -7.53 -17.16 20.95
C VAL A 208 -7.07 -16.56 22.28
N ALA A 209 -6.40 -17.33 23.14
CA ALA A 209 -5.90 -16.87 24.43
C ALA A 209 -4.83 -15.77 24.30
N SER A 210 -4.02 -15.82 23.25
CA SER A 210 -2.98 -14.81 22.97
C SER A 210 -3.51 -13.54 22.28
N HIS A 211 -4.72 -13.58 21.70
CA HIS A 211 -5.30 -12.44 20.98
C HIS A 211 -6.16 -11.54 21.90
N PRO A 212 -5.75 -10.29 22.21
CA PRO A 212 -6.41 -9.45 23.24
C PRO A 212 -7.90 -9.21 22.99
N PHE A 213 -8.26 -9.01 21.73
CA PHE A 213 -9.64 -8.77 21.32
C PHE A 213 -10.48 -10.05 21.39
N ALA A 214 -9.92 -11.20 21.02
CA ALA A 214 -10.70 -12.45 20.97
C ALA A 214 -10.96 -13.00 22.36
N ARG A 215 -9.91 -13.06 23.20
CA ARG A 215 -10.02 -13.50 24.60
C ARG A 215 -11.07 -12.73 25.39
N THR A 216 -11.15 -11.42 25.19
CA THR A 216 -12.10 -10.57 25.93
C THR A 216 -13.53 -10.74 25.42
N LEU A 217 -13.70 -10.93 24.11
CA LEU A 217 -14.99 -10.90 23.44
C LEU A 217 -15.80 -12.19 23.62
N ILE A 218 -15.14 -13.34 23.68
CA ILE A 218 -15.81 -14.65 23.74
C ILE A 218 -16.70 -14.78 24.98
N ASP A 219 -16.22 -14.26 26.11
CA ASP A 219 -16.94 -14.30 27.40
C ASP A 219 -18.02 -13.22 27.54
N GLN A 220 -18.16 -12.32 26.55
CA GLN A 220 -19.14 -11.26 26.64
C GLN A 220 -20.56 -11.79 26.37
N PRO A 221 -21.53 -11.51 27.25
CA PRO A 221 -22.91 -11.96 27.06
C PRO A 221 -23.62 -11.25 25.90
N TRP A 222 -23.18 -10.04 25.53
CA TRP A 222 -23.75 -9.26 24.43
C TRP A 222 -23.20 -9.65 23.05
N ALA A 223 -22.10 -10.43 22.99
CA ALA A 223 -21.54 -10.85 21.72
C ALA A 223 -22.43 -11.91 21.07
N ASP A 224 -22.86 -11.68 19.83
CA ASP A 224 -23.57 -12.68 19.06
C ASP A 224 -22.62 -13.75 18.49
N ALA A 225 -23.17 -14.82 17.91
CA ALA A 225 -22.40 -15.91 17.34
C ALA A 225 -21.50 -15.46 16.16
N GLY A 226 -21.96 -14.51 15.35
CA GLY A 226 -21.20 -13.98 14.22
C GLY A 226 -19.97 -13.19 14.67
N LEU A 227 -20.13 -12.38 15.71
CA LEU A 227 -19.07 -11.58 16.32
C LEU A 227 -18.03 -12.46 17.02
N ARG A 228 -18.47 -13.50 17.75
CA ARG A 228 -17.54 -14.49 18.32
C ARG A 228 -16.75 -15.19 17.22
N ARG A 229 -17.41 -15.67 16.16
CA ARG A 229 -16.76 -16.28 14.99
C ARG A 229 -15.72 -15.36 14.38
N ALA A 230 -16.07 -14.09 14.14
CA ALA A 230 -15.16 -13.10 13.57
C ALA A 230 -13.94 -12.85 14.46
N ALA A 231 -14.13 -12.78 15.78
CA ALA A 231 -13.03 -12.59 16.72
C ALA A 231 -12.08 -13.80 16.78
N ILE A 232 -12.62 -15.02 16.80
CA ILE A 232 -11.85 -16.27 16.76
C ILE A 232 -11.08 -16.37 15.43
N ARG A 233 -11.75 -16.09 14.31
CA ARG A 233 -11.12 -16.06 12.99
C ARG A 233 -9.97 -15.06 12.93
N ALA A 234 -10.15 -13.86 13.48
CA ALA A 234 -9.07 -12.87 13.57
C ALA A 234 -7.87 -13.39 14.38
N ALA A 235 -8.13 -14.09 15.49
CA ALA A 235 -7.07 -14.71 16.29
C ALA A 235 -6.31 -15.80 15.50
N ILE A 236 -7.02 -16.69 14.81
CA ILE A 236 -6.42 -17.75 13.99
C ILE A 236 -5.60 -17.17 12.83
N LEU A 237 -6.11 -16.16 12.13
CA LEU A 237 -5.39 -15.47 11.05
C LEU A 237 -4.08 -14.82 11.52
N LEU A 238 -4.02 -14.42 12.79
CA LEU A 238 -2.86 -13.78 13.40
C LEU A 238 -1.99 -14.73 14.22
N ALA A 239 -2.28 -16.03 14.22
CA ALA A 239 -1.50 -17.03 14.92
C ALA A 239 -0.24 -17.47 14.15
N GLU A 240 0.69 -18.11 14.87
CA GLU A 240 1.89 -18.74 14.32
C GLU A 240 1.69 -20.27 14.25
N PRO A 241 1.25 -20.83 13.11
CA PRO A 241 1.17 -22.28 12.94
C PRO A 241 2.55 -22.94 12.94
N GLU A 242 2.60 -24.17 13.45
CA GLU A 242 3.79 -25.01 13.50
C GLU A 242 3.85 -25.94 12.29
N ARG A 243 5.05 -26.21 11.76
CA ARG A 243 5.20 -27.22 10.71
C ARG A 243 5.03 -28.63 11.31
N ALA A 244 4.20 -29.44 10.67
CA ALA A 244 3.92 -30.83 11.02
C ALA A 244 5.10 -31.75 10.70
#